data_AF-A0A7W6N9A1-F1
#
_entry.id   AF-A0A7W6N9A1-F1
#
_cell.length_a   1.000
_cell.length_b   1.000
_cell.length_c   1.000
_cell.angle_alpha   90.00
_cell.angle_beta   90.00
_cell.angle_gamma   90.00
#
_symmetry.space_group_name_H-M   'P 1'
#
loop_
_entity.id
_entity.type
_entity.pdbx_description
1 polymer ?
#
loop_
_entity_poly.entity_id
_entity_poly.type
_entity_poly.pdbx_seq_one_letter_code
_entity_poly.pdbx_strand_id
1 'polypeptide(L)'
;MITAIKSPATKKKIAIEELLRWAYRDELPKERAGAGRFLPAGFGGAWGGVERYGETLAVVDDGRENRWGLAVDFTAASDPHPDAIRVGEAVKALDGFPLNLPDDWNPIADWPDLGAEGEAAVRRAVERETYIDGNGDRRFKTAISRLVMRHALMNDAPVWEGEKPEIKIVTGANGKPRWFRRVRAVADPGDPELGIMPTYTEVEVDGYNAKRQRPYPDAYRKTYLDPDPAETILSRAEYEVWCDALDLLTIDLEGVLEAHEIVPSARPARPWENGGALARKVLKSGARPAAWLTLLNGRWIDAKPA
;
A
#
# COMPACT_ATOMS: atom_id res chain seq x y z
N MET A 1 27.25 50.43 -6.38
CA MET A 1 25.90 49.83 -6.26
C MET A 1 26.02 48.66 -5.32
N ILE A 2 25.45 48.76 -4.12
CA ILE A 2 25.44 47.67 -3.14
C ILE A 2 24.17 46.87 -3.43
N THR A 3 24.34 45.66 -3.97
CA THR A 3 23.25 44.71 -4.19
C THR A 3 22.71 44.31 -2.82
N ALA A 4 21.48 44.73 -2.49
CA ALA A 4 20.82 44.31 -1.28
C ALA A 4 20.56 42.80 -1.36
N ILE A 5 21.31 42.03 -0.57
CA ILE A 5 21.03 40.60 -0.33
C ILE A 5 19.70 40.57 0.43
N LYS A 6 18.62 40.28 -0.28
CA LYS A 6 17.30 40.03 0.31
C LYS A 6 17.48 38.86 1.28
N SER A 7 17.33 39.10 2.58
CA SER A 7 17.34 38.02 3.57
C SER A 7 16.35 36.94 3.13
N PRO A 8 16.74 35.64 3.17
CA PRO A 8 15.84 34.58 2.73
C PRO A 8 14.56 34.67 3.56
N ALA A 9 13.41 34.63 2.88
CA ALA A 9 12.12 34.56 3.55
C ALA A 9 12.14 33.37 4.51
N THR A 10 11.77 33.59 5.77
CA THR A 10 11.69 32.52 6.77
C THR A 10 10.62 31.54 6.34
N LYS A 11 11.04 30.32 5.98
CA LYS A 11 10.14 29.22 5.60
C LYS A 11 9.25 28.85 6.77
N LYS A 12 7.99 28.52 6.50
CA LYS A 12 7.04 28.06 7.52
C LYS A 12 7.30 26.58 7.80
N LYS A 13 7.49 26.22 9.07
CA LYS A 13 7.58 24.81 9.47
C LYS A 13 6.21 24.13 9.32
N ILE A 14 6.21 22.95 8.72
CA ILE A 14 4.99 22.15 8.49
C ILE A 14 5.31 20.66 8.64
N ALA A 15 4.46 19.92 9.33
CA ALA A 15 4.60 18.46 9.42
C ALA A 15 4.33 17.81 8.05
N ILE A 16 5.01 16.71 7.72
CA ILE A 16 4.82 16.00 6.44
C ILE A 16 3.35 15.65 6.19
N GLU A 17 2.61 15.19 7.21
CA GLU A 17 1.19 14.87 7.06
C GLU A 17 0.34 16.12 6.76
N GLU A 18 0.67 17.25 7.39
CA GLU A 18 -0.02 18.52 7.15
C GLU A 18 0.31 19.08 5.76
N LEU A 19 1.55 18.94 5.30
CA LEU A 19 1.99 19.31 3.96
C LEU A 19 1.27 18.48 2.90
N LEU A 20 1.19 17.16 3.09
CA LEU A 20 0.47 16.25 2.18
C LEU A 20 -1.01 16.59 2.14
N ARG A 21 -1.63 16.80 3.29
CA ARG A 21 -3.04 17.20 3.38
C ARG A 21 -3.29 18.51 2.62
N TRP A 22 -2.48 19.55 2.88
CA TRP A 22 -2.59 20.83 2.17
C TRP A 22 -2.40 20.65 0.67
N ALA A 23 -1.37 19.91 0.24
CA ALA A 23 -1.12 19.66 -1.16
C ALA A 23 -2.33 18.97 -1.83
N TYR A 24 -2.82 17.86 -1.28
CA TYR A 24 -3.87 17.06 -1.91
C TYR A 24 -5.29 17.62 -1.77
N ARG A 25 -5.58 18.40 -0.72
CA ARG A 25 -6.93 18.96 -0.52
C ARG A 25 -7.06 20.37 -1.07
N ASP A 26 -6.02 21.18 -0.93
CA ASP A 26 -6.15 22.62 -1.13
C ASP A 26 -5.42 23.10 -2.40
N GLU A 27 -4.37 22.42 -2.86
CA GLU A 27 -3.54 22.92 -3.97
C GLU A 27 -3.64 22.11 -5.25
N LEU A 28 -3.38 20.80 -5.19
CA LEU A 28 -3.37 19.93 -6.36
C LEU A 28 -4.71 19.87 -7.10
N PRO A 29 -5.89 19.95 -6.43
CA PRO A 29 -7.17 20.07 -7.13
C PRO A 29 -7.27 21.30 -8.04
N LYS A 30 -6.50 22.38 -7.77
CA LYS A 30 -6.45 23.58 -8.62
C LYS A 30 -5.79 23.30 -9.97
N GLU A 31 -5.04 22.20 -10.10
CA GLU A 31 -4.38 21.88 -11.36
C GLU A 31 -5.42 21.48 -12.39
N ARG A 32 -5.57 22.34 -13.40
CA ARG A 32 -6.48 22.09 -14.52
C ARG A 32 -5.95 20.93 -15.36
N ALA A 33 -6.84 20.04 -15.78
CA ALA A 33 -6.49 18.93 -16.65
C ALA A 33 -6.10 19.41 -18.06
N GLY A 34 -4.82 19.76 -18.26
CA GLY A 34 -4.21 20.06 -19.57
C GLY A 34 -4.76 21.28 -20.32
N ALA A 35 -3.87 22.07 -20.91
CA ALA A 35 -4.23 23.22 -21.74
C ALA A 35 -5.10 22.77 -22.94
N GLY A 36 -6.40 23.08 -22.90
CA GLY A 36 -7.35 22.77 -23.96
C GLY A 36 -8.76 22.40 -23.49
N ARG A 37 -8.98 22.16 -22.20
CA ARG A 37 -10.29 21.76 -21.65
C ARG A 37 -10.69 22.63 -20.47
N PHE A 38 -11.01 23.89 -20.76
CA PHE A 38 -11.58 24.84 -19.79
C PHE A 38 -12.98 24.44 -19.28
N LEU A 39 -13.52 23.31 -19.72
CA LEU A 39 -14.92 22.94 -19.52
C LEU A 39 -15.08 21.41 -19.32
N PRO A 40 -16.11 20.95 -18.57
CA PRO A 40 -16.39 19.53 -18.29
C PRO A 40 -16.57 18.62 -19.52
N ALA A 41 -16.64 17.29 -19.30
CA ALA A 41 -17.29 16.26 -20.16
C ALA A 41 -18.37 16.75 -21.09
N GLY A 42 -18.09 16.97 -22.38
CA GLY A 42 -19.13 17.24 -23.39
C GLY A 42 -19.32 18.71 -23.73
N PHE A 43 -18.47 19.57 -23.21
CA PHE A 43 -18.45 20.99 -23.55
C PHE A 43 -17.54 21.18 -24.78
N GLY A 44 -18.03 20.75 -25.95
CA GLY A 44 -17.33 20.76 -27.24
C GLY A 44 -17.08 22.15 -27.86
N GLY A 45 -16.83 23.18 -27.04
CA GLY A 45 -16.63 24.56 -27.47
C GLY A 45 -16.93 25.56 -26.35
N ALA A 46 -16.59 26.84 -26.58
CA ALA A 46 -16.76 27.92 -25.59
C ALA A 46 -18.22 28.11 -25.10
N TRP A 47 -19.21 27.65 -25.86
CA TRP A 47 -20.65 27.77 -25.54
C TRP A 47 -21.30 26.49 -24.99
N GLY A 48 -20.69 25.31 -25.18
CA GLY A 48 -21.21 24.06 -24.60
C GLY A 48 -21.32 24.14 -23.07
N GLY A 49 -20.49 25.03 -22.49
CA GLY A 49 -20.63 25.74 -21.22
C GLY A 49 -22.05 25.96 -20.74
N VAL A 50 -22.61 26.92 -21.44
CA VAL A 50 -23.83 27.63 -21.12
C VAL A 50 -25.03 26.81 -21.58
N GLU A 51 -24.91 26.08 -22.69
CA GLU A 51 -25.97 25.19 -23.20
C GLU A 51 -26.28 24.07 -22.21
N ARG A 52 -25.27 23.36 -21.70
CA ARG A 52 -25.51 22.27 -20.74
C ARG A 52 -26.00 22.76 -19.38
N TYR A 53 -25.51 23.92 -18.93
CA TYR A 53 -26.09 24.58 -17.75
C TYR A 53 -27.54 25.02 -18.02
N GLY A 54 -27.86 25.51 -19.22
CA GLY A 54 -29.22 25.87 -19.61
C GLY A 54 -30.18 24.68 -19.66
N GLU A 55 -29.69 23.50 -20.06
CA GLU A 55 -30.45 22.25 -20.09
C GLU A 55 -30.69 21.66 -18.70
N THR A 56 -29.67 21.67 -17.84
CA THR A 56 -29.71 20.98 -16.54
C THR A 56 -30.00 21.91 -15.36
N LEU A 57 -29.87 23.23 -15.56
CA LEU A 57 -29.85 24.25 -14.51
C LEU A 57 -28.86 23.93 -13.38
N ALA A 58 -27.80 23.16 -13.69
CA ALA A 58 -26.79 22.70 -12.75
C ALA A 58 -25.41 22.63 -13.41
N VAL A 59 -24.36 22.82 -12.61
CA VAL A 59 -22.99 22.48 -13.04
C VAL A 59 -22.80 20.99 -12.75
N VAL A 60 -22.76 20.18 -13.80
CA VAL A 60 -22.54 18.73 -13.67
C VAL A 60 -21.04 18.46 -13.69
N ASP A 61 -20.51 18.06 -12.55
CA ASP A 61 -19.19 17.43 -12.47
C ASP A 61 -19.30 16.03 -13.08
N ASP A 62 -18.54 15.77 -14.15
CA ASP A 62 -18.52 14.49 -14.83
C ASP A 62 -17.54 13.49 -14.19
N GLY A 63 -17.01 13.80 -13.00
CA GLY A 63 -16.07 12.95 -12.28
C GLY A 63 -14.69 12.94 -12.94
N ARG A 64 -14.32 14.04 -13.60
CA ARG A 64 -13.01 14.17 -14.23
C ARG A 64 -11.93 14.38 -13.18
N GLU A 65 -11.01 13.43 -13.15
CA GLU A 65 -9.79 13.54 -12.36
C GLU A 65 -8.70 14.31 -13.13
N ASN A 66 -7.94 15.15 -12.42
CA ASN A 66 -6.69 15.69 -12.93
C ASN A 66 -5.58 14.63 -12.94
N ARG A 67 -4.36 15.01 -13.33
CA ARG A 67 -3.23 14.05 -13.39
C ARG A 67 -2.87 13.43 -12.04
N TRP A 68 -3.38 13.95 -10.94
CA TRP A 68 -3.15 13.44 -9.58
C TRP A 68 -4.23 12.46 -9.11
N GLY A 69 -5.27 12.22 -9.92
CA GLY A 69 -6.41 11.40 -9.50
C GLY A 69 -7.41 12.16 -8.64
N LEU A 70 -7.42 13.50 -8.71
CA LEU A 70 -8.28 14.36 -7.89
C LEU A 70 -9.33 15.05 -8.75
N ALA A 71 -10.54 15.21 -8.21
CA ALA A 71 -11.54 16.08 -8.82
C ALA A 71 -11.00 17.50 -8.95
N VAL A 72 -11.20 18.12 -10.12
CA VAL A 72 -10.70 19.46 -10.42
C VAL A 72 -11.52 20.52 -9.67
N ASP A 73 -10.84 21.43 -8.98
CA ASP A 73 -11.47 22.64 -8.45
C ASP A 73 -11.59 23.70 -9.55
N PHE A 74 -12.75 23.74 -10.20
CA PHE A 74 -13.07 24.73 -11.24
C PHE A 74 -13.22 26.17 -10.69
N THR A 75 -13.32 26.33 -9.37
CA THR A 75 -13.50 27.64 -8.72
C THR A 75 -12.17 28.29 -8.32
N ALA A 76 -11.06 27.57 -8.45
CA ALA A 76 -9.74 28.05 -8.11
C ALA A 76 -9.36 29.32 -8.88
N ALA A 77 -9.02 30.37 -8.14
CA ALA A 77 -8.63 31.68 -8.69
C ALA A 77 -7.15 31.75 -9.10
N SER A 78 -6.34 30.75 -8.74
CA SER A 78 -4.91 30.68 -9.03
C SER A 78 -4.49 29.26 -9.39
N ASP A 79 -3.32 29.15 -10.00
CA ASP A 79 -2.65 27.86 -10.20
C ASP A 79 -2.21 27.25 -8.86
N PRO A 80 -1.99 25.93 -8.81
CA PRO A 80 -1.42 25.26 -7.64
C PRO A 80 -0.07 25.86 -7.22
N HIS A 81 0.17 25.89 -5.91
CA HIS A 81 1.48 26.29 -5.40
C HIS A 81 2.62 25.37 -5.90
N PRO A 82 3.79 25.89 -6.30
CA PRO A 82 4.92 25.09 -6.78
C PRO A 82 5.38 23.97 -5.82
N ASP A 83 5.38 24.23 -4.52
CA ASP A 83 5.64 23.19 -3.49
C ASP A 83 4.66 22.01 -3.58
N ALA A 84 3.37 22.26 -3.80
CA ALA A 84 2.38 21.19 -3.89
C ALA A 84 2.61 20.31 -5.12
N ILE A 85 2.98 20.91 -6.26
CA ILE A 85 3.37 20.17 -7.46
C ILE A 85 4.57 19.26 -7.17
N ARG A 86 5.61 19.76 -6.48
CA ARG A 86 6.77 18.96 -6.08
C ARG A 86 6.39 17.81 -5.15
N VAL A 87 5.51 18.07 -4.18
CA VAL A 87 4.95 17.03 -3.30
C VAL A 87 4.23 15.95 -4.11
N GLY A 88 3.38 16.34 -5.07
CA GLY A 88 2.66 15.39 -5.91
C GLY A 88 3.59 14.51 -6.74
N GLU A 89 4.65 15.09 -7.35
CA GLU A 89 5.63 14.31 -8.11
C GLU A 89 6.41 13.35 -7.21
N ALA A 90 6.85 13.81 -6.04
CA ALA A 90 7.55 12.97 -5.04
C ALA A 90 6.68 11.78 -4.60
N VAL A 91 5.38 12.01 -4.34
CA VAL A 91 4.44 10.95 -3.98
C VAL A 91 4.22 9.96 -5.12
N LYS A 92 4.13 10.42 -6.38
CA LYS A 92 4.05 9.50 -7.53
C LYS A 92 5.31 8.66 -7.70
N ALA A 93 6.48 9.24 -7.44
CA ALA A 93 7.76 8.53 -7.55
C ALA A 93 7.84 7.32 -6.59
N LEU A 94 7.08 7.33 -5.48
CA LEU A 94 7.00 6.20 -4.55
C LEU A 94 6.56 4.88 -5.22
N ASP A 95 5.75 4.94 -6.27
CA ASP A 95 5.29 3.74 -6.98
C ASP A 95 6.45 3.00 -7.69
N GLY A 96 7.57 3.68 -7.90
CA GLY A 96 8.80 3.11 -8.44
C GLY A 96 9.59 2.27 -7.44
N PHE A 97 9.28 2.30 -6.14
CA PHE A 97 10.05 1.60 -5.11
C PHE A 97 9.59 0.15 -4.93
N PRO A 98 10.53 -0.83 -4.93
CA PRO A 98 10.20 -2.21 -4.63
C PRO A 98 9.91 -2.37 -3.14
N LEU A 99 9.05 -3.33 -2.80
CA LEU A 99 8.79 -3.72 -1.43
C LEU A 99 9.87 -4.72 -0.97
N ASN A 100 10.75 -4.28 -0.09
CA ASN A 100 11.77 -5.14 0.50
C ASN A 100 11.35 -5.59 1.91
N LEU A 101 10.81 -6.80 2.04
CA LEU A 101 10.45 -7.39 3.33
C LEU A 101 11.65 -8.18 3.87
N PRO A 102 12.15 -7.86 5.07
CA PRO A 102 13.14 -8.70 5.76
C PRO A 102 12.67 -10.14 5.92
N ASP A 103 13.61 -11.10 5.94
CA ASP A 103 13.28 -12.52 6.14
C ASP A 103 12.60 -12.80 7.49
N ASP A 104 12.88 -11.97 8.50
CA ASP A 104 12.31 -12.02 9.84
C ASP A 104 11.11 -11.05 10.03
N TRP A 105 10.56 -10.51 8.93
CA TRP A 105 9.44 -9.58 9.01
C TRP A 105 8.19 -10.28 9.56
N ASN A 106 7.78 -9.86 10.76
CA ASN A 106 6.59 -10.34 11.43
C ASN A 106 5.80 -9.16 12.03
N PRO A 107 4.69 -8.73 11.40
CA PRO A 107 3.90 -7.60 11.88
C PRO A 107 3.05 -7.95 13.11
N ILE A 108 3.00 -9.21 13.55
CA ILE A 108 2.25 -9.68 14.73
C ILE A 108 3.18 -10.20 15.84
N ALA A 109 4.42 -9.72 15.90
CA ALA A 109 5.42 -10.15 16.88
C ALA A 109 5.05 -9.79 18.35
N ASP A 110 4.13 -8.85 18.58
CA ASP A 110 3.57 -8.48 19.89
C ASP A 110 2.49 -9.46 20.40
N TRP A 111 2.05 -10.39 19.56
CA TRP A 111 1.06 -11.40 19.93
C TRP A 111 1.73 -12.62 20.57
N PRO A 112 0.96 -13.45 21.31
CA PRO A 112 1.46 -14.74 21.78
C PRO A 112 1.97 -15.59 20.61
N ASP A 113 2.87 -16.53 20.89
CA ASP A 113 3.36 -17.46 19.87
C ASP A 113 2.21 -18.27 19.27
N LEU A 114 1.89 -17.99 18.00
CA LEU A 114 0.86 -18.67 17.21
C LEU A 114 1.42 -19.86 16.42
N GLY A 115 2.71 -20.15 16.55
CA GLY A 115 3.42 -21.20 15.83
C GLY A 115 3.23 -21.16 14.32
N ALA A 116 3.15 -22.34 13.70
CA ALA A 116 3.02 -22.50 12.26
C ALA A 116 1.76 -21.84 11.67
N GLU A 117 0.69 -21.67 12.45
CA GLU A 117 -0.53 -21.00 11.98
C GLU A 117 -0.31 -19.49 11.81
N GLY A 118 0.46 -18.87 12.72
CA GLY A 118 0.86 -17.46 12.60
C GLY A 118 1.77 -17.23 11.40
N GLU A 119 2.80 -18.05 11.22
CA GLU A 119 3.70 -17.99 10.06
C GLU A 119 2.93 -18.16 8.74
N ALA A 120 1.99 -19.11 8.70
CA ALA A 120 1.14 -19.31 7.54
C ALA A 120 0.23 -18.10 7.27
N ALA A 121 -0.31 -17.46 8.32
CA ALA A 121 -1.14 -16.27 8.16
C ALA A 121 -0.35 -15.07 7.60
N VAL A 122 0.87 -14.84 8.09
CA VAL A 122 1.75 -13.78 7.56
C VAL A 122 2.05 -14.02 6.08
N ARG A 123 2.42 -15.25 5.72
CA ARG A 123 2.70 -15.62 4.33
C ARG A 123 1.50 -15.40 3.41
N ARG A 124 0.31 -15.87 3.83
CA ARG A 124 -0.93 -15.69 3.06
C ARG A 124 -1.25 -14.20 2.84
N ALA A 125 -1.09 -13.37 3.86
CA ALA A 125 -1.35 -11.93 3.74
C ALA A 125 -0.39 -11.27 2.73
N VAL A 126 0.92 -11.60 2.79
CA VAL A 126 1.91 -11.10 1.83
C VAL A 126 1.59 -11.56 0.41
N GLU A 127 1.29 -12.85 0.21
CA GLU A 127 0.91 -13.40 -1.10
C GLU A 127 -0.38 -12.79 -1.65
N ARG A 128 -1.33 -12.45 -0.78
CA ARG A 128 -2.60 -11.85 -1.16
C ARG A 128 -2.43 -10.42 -1.69
N GLU A 129 -1.49 -9.65 -1.18
CA GLU A 129 -1.43 -8.20 -1.40
C GLU A 129 -0.21 -7.73 -2.18
N THR A 130 0.69 -8.67 -2.47
CA THR A 130 1.87 -8.40 -3.27
C THR A 130 1.90 -9.26 -4.52
N TYR A 131 2.70 -8.85 -5.49
CA TYR A 131 3.04 -9.64 -6.66
C TYR A 131 4.52 -9.42 -6.98
N ILE A 132 5.09 -10.33 -7.78
CA ILE A 132 6.44 -10.19 -8.33
C ILE A 132 6.29 -9.64 -9.75
N ASP A 133 6.94 -8.51 -10.04
CA ASP A 133 6.91 -7.91 -11.37
C ASP A 133 7.90 -8.59 -12.34
N GLY A 134 7.96 -8.11 -13.60
CA GLY A 134 8.83 -8.67 -14.63
C GLY A 134 10.34 -8.54 -14.33
N ASN A 135 10.73 -7.70 -13.37
CA ASN A 135 12.12 -7.52 -12.95
C ASN A 135 12.48 -8.41 -11.76
N GLY A 136 11.52 -9.18 -11.21
CA GLY A 136 11.71 -9.98 -10.01
C GLY A 136 11.51 -9.20 -8.72
N ASP A 137 11.09 -7.94 -8.78
CA ASP A 137 10.84 -7.11 -7.60
C ASP A 137 9.46 -7.40 -7.03
N ARG A 138 9.35 -7.44 -5.69
CA ARG A 138 8.06 -7.50 -5.01
C ARG A 138 7.41 -6.11 -5.02
N ARG A 139 6.12 -6.06 -5.33
CA ARG A 139 5.31 -4.82 -5.38
C ARG A 139 4.00 -5.02 -4.63
N PHE A 140 3.48 -3.96 -4.02
CA PHE A 140 2.08 -3.96 -3.57
C PHE A 140 1.13 -3.93 -4.77
N LYS A 141 -0.02 -4.58 -4.63
CA LYS A 141 -1.12 -4.47 -5.60
C LYS A 141 -1.73 -3.07 -5.61
N THR A 142 -1.79 -2.41 -4.45
CA THR A 142 -2.15 -1.01 -4.34
C THR A 142 -0.89 -0.14 -4.47
N ALA A 143 -0.94 0.84 -5.37
CA ALA A 143 0.12 1.83 -5.54
C ALA A 143 0.38 2.60 -4.23
N ILE A 144 1.64 2.78 -3.84
CA ILE A 144 2.03 3.48 -2.61
C ILE A 144 1.55 4.95 -2.68
N SER A 145 1.61 5.57 -3.85
CA SER A 145 1.08 6.92 -4.08
C SER A 145 -0.41 7.03 -3.73
N ARG A 146 -1.21 6.01 -4.06
CA ARG A 146 -2.64 5.95 -3.71
C ARG A 146 -2.86 5.78 -2.22
N LEU A 147 -2.05 4.97 -1.55
CA LEU A 147 -2.09 4.80 -0.10
C LEU A 147 -1.82 6.15 0.60
N VAL A 148 -0.74 6.84 0.23
CA VAL A 148 -0.39 8.15 0.78
C VAL A 148 -1.47 9.19 0.49
N MET A 149 -1.93 9.28 -0.76
CA MET A 149 -2.98 10.22 -1.17
C MET A 149 -4.28 10.01 -0.39
N ARG A 150 -4.73 8.75 -0.22
CA ARG A 150 -5.95 8.42 0.53
C ARG A 150 -5.89 9.01 1.93
N HIS A 151 -4.81 8.78 2.66
CA HIS A 151 -4.64 9.25 4.04
C HIS A 151 -4.41 10.76 4.14
N ALA A 152 -3.79 11.37 3.12
CA ALA A 152 -3.69 12.83 3.02
C ALA A 152 -5.06 13.50 2.84
N LEU A 153 -5.95 12.92 2.03
CA LEU A 153 -7.31 13.42 1.81
C LEU A 153 -8.20 13.24 3.05
N MET A 154 -8.17 12.05 3.63
CA MET A 154 -9.00 11.68 4.79
C MET A 154 -8.52 12.30 6.11
N ASN A 155 -7.29 12.82 6.14
CA ASN A 155 -6.64 13.35 7.35
C ASN A 155 -6.58 12.31 8.48
N ASP A 156 -6.19 11.09 8.11
CA ASP A 156 -6.04 9.94 9.00
C ASP A 156 -4.75 9.15 8.68
N ALA A 157 -4.63 7.95 9.21
CA ALA A 157 -3.55 7.01 8.94
C ALA A 157 -4.14 5.62 8.74
N PRO A 158 -3.40 4.66 8.12
CA PRO A 158 -3.86 3.29 8.04
C PRO A 158 -4.24 2.77 9.43
N VAL A 159 -5.39 2.10 9.52
CA VAL A 159 -5.77 1.39 10.76
C VAL A 159 -4.77 0.24 10.92
N TRP A 160 -4.28 0.01 12.13
CA TRP A 160 -3.34 -1.08 12.44
C TRP A 160 -3.81 -1.97 13.60
N GLU A 161 -4.89 -1.55 14.27
CA GLU A 161 -5.51 -2.28 15.36
C GLU A 161 -6.27 -3.49 14.82
N GLY A 162 -6.26 -4.57 15.59
CA GLY A 162 -6.97 -5.79 15.28
C GLY A 162 -7.13 -6.67 16.50
N GLU A 163 -8.11 -7.57 16.43
CA GLU A 163 -8.38 -8.53 17.49
C GLU A 163 -7.30 -9.62 17.50
N LYS A 164 -6.82 -9.96 18.69
CA LYS A 164 -5.81 -11.01 18.86
C LYS A 164 -6.46 -12.37 18.60
N PRO A 165 -5.93 -13.19 17.68
CA PRO A 165 -6.50 -14.48 17.37
C PRO A 165 -6.16 -15.52 18.43
N GLU A 166 -7.03 -16.52 18.53
CA GLU A 166 -6.77 -17.75 19.28
C GLU A 166 -6.58 -18.92 18.33
N ILE A 167 -5.69 -19.86 18.70
CA ILE A 167 -5.58 -21.14 17.99
C ILE A 167 -6.77 -22.01 18.37
N LYS A 168 -7.63 -22.32 17.39
CA LYS A 168 -8.78 -23.22 17.55
C LYS A 168 -8.59 -24.49 16.75
N ILE A 169 -9.22 -25.57 17.22
CA ILE A 169 -9.22 -26.87 16.53
C ILE A 169 -10.41 -26.90 15.57
N VAL A 170 -10.21 -27.40 14.35
CA VAL A 170 -11.30 -27.56 13.39
C VAL A 170 -12.34 -28.56 13.92
N THR A 171 -13.59 -28.12 14.04
CA THR A 171 -14.71 -28.95 14.50
C THR A 171 -15.63 -29.38 13.36
N GLY A 172 -16.26 -30.55 13.50
CA GLY A 172 -17.35 -30.98 12.62
C GLY A 172 -18.68 -30.29 12.96
N ALA A 173 -19.73 -30.55 12.15
CA ALA A 173 -21.07 -30.01 12.36
C ALA A 173 -21.70 -30.36 13.73
N ASN A 174 -21.16 -31.38 14.42
CA ASN A 174 -21.57 -31.81 15.75
C ASN A 174 -20.78 -31.13 16.88
N GLY A 175 -19.95 -30.12 16.58
CA GLY A 175 -19.09 -29.41 17.54
C GLY A 175 -17.90 -30.21 18.06
N LYS A 176 -17.68 -31.45 17.60
CA LYS A 176 -16.56 -32.29 18.02
C LYS A 176 -15.32 -32.04 17.15
N PRO A 177 -14.10 -32.18 17.70
CA PRO A 177 -12.87 -32.09 16.92
C PRO A 177 -12.88 -33.04 15.73
N ARG A 178 -12.56 -32.52 14.55
CA ARG A 178 -12.43 -33.31 13.33
C ARG A 178 -11.04 -33.95 13.27
N TRP A 179 -11.01 -35.18 12.79
CA TRP A 179 -9.77 -35.91 12.52
C TRP A 179 -9.52 -35.94 11.03
N PHE A 180 -8.27 -35.76 10.65
CA PHE A 180 -7.84 -35.73 9.26
C PHE A 180 -6.76 -36.77 9.05
N ARG A 181 -6.72 -37.37 7.87
CA ARG A 181 -5.71 -38.34 7.49
C ARG A 181 -5.34 -38.13 6.04
N ARG A 182 -4.04 -38.23 5.71
CA ARG A 182 -3.58 -38.23 4.31
C ARG A 182 -3.52 -39.65 3.78
N VAL A 183 -4.11 -39.87 2.61
CA VAL A 183 -4.04 -41.15 1.90
C VAL A 183 -3.64 -40.90 0.45
N ARG A 184 -2.89 -41.84 -0.15
CA ARG A 184 -2.61 -41.80 -1.58
C ARG A 184 -3.86 -42.22 -2.34
N ALA A 185 -4.37 -41.35 -3.19
CA ALA A 185 -5.46 -41.64 -4.12
C ALA A 185 -4.94 -41.54 -5.56
N VAL A 186 -5.57 -42.29 -6.45
CA VAL A 186 -5.30 -42.21 -7.89
C VAL A 186 -5.82 -40.85 -8.38
N ALA A 187 -4.91 -40.02 -8.90
CA ALA A 187 -5.23 -38.71 -9.48
C ALA A 187 -5.60 -38.85 -10.96
N ASP A 188 -4.83 -39.66 -11.67
CA ASP A 188 -5.11 -40.10 -13.03
C ASP A 188 -4.92 -41.61 -13.09
N PRO A 189 -5.94 -42.41 -13.48
CA PRO A 189 -5.78 -43.85 -13.64
C PRO A 189 -4.75 -44.24 -14.72
N GLY A 190 -4.35 -43.31 -15.59
CA GLY A 190 -3.49 -43.58 -16.74
C GLY A 190 -4.21 -44.42 -17.80
N ASP A 191 -3.43 -44.88 -18.77
CA ASP A 191 -3.87 -45.78 -19.83
C ASP A 191 -2.80 -46.86 -20.05
N PRO A 192 -2.97 -48.06 -19.45
CA PRO A 192 -2.04 -49.16 -19.61
C PRO A 192 -1.84 -49.62 -21.06
N GLU A 193 -2.84 -49.45 -21.95
CA GLU A 193 -2.74 -49.84 -23.36
C GLU A 193 -1.84 -48.87 -24.15
N LEU A 194 -1.78 -47.60 -23.71
CA LEU A 194 -0.87 -46.58 -24.25
C LEU A 194 0.45 -46.47 -23.45
N GLY A 195 0.66 -47.33 -22.44
CA GLY A 195 1.86 -47.30 -21.58
C GLY A 195 1.89 -46.12 -20.59
N ILE A 196 0.78 -45.44 -20.37
CA ILE A 196 0.64 -44.31 -19.44
C ILE A 196 0.32 -44.86 -18.06
N MET A 197 1.21 -44.65 -17.09
CA MET A 197 1.06 -45.15 -15.73
C MET A 197 0.08 -44.30 -14.89
N PRO A 198 -0.61 -44.90 -13.90
CA PRO A 198 -1.44 -44.14 -12.98
C PRO A 198 -0.59 -43.15 -12.18
N THR A 199 -1.08 -41.91 -12.06
CA THR A 199 -0.49 -40.92 -11.15
C THR A 199 -1.25 -40.91 -9.83
N TYR A 200 -0.52 -40.73 -8.73
CA TYR A 200 -1.08 -40.69 -7.39
C TYR A 200 -0.90 -39.31 -6.79
N THR A 201 -1.91 -38.84 -6.07
CA THR A 201 -1.84 -37.61 -5.27
C THR A 201 -2.22 -37.91 -3.82
N GLU A 202 -1.67 -37.12 -2.89
CA GLU A 202 -2.10 -37.19 -1.49
C GLU A 202 -3.40 -36.41 -1.33
N VAL A 203 -4.45 -37.11 -0.92
CA VAL A 203 -5.73 -36.50 -0.57
C VAL A 203 -5.98 -36.61 0.91
N GLU A 204 -6.57 -35.56 1.48
CA GLU A 204 -7.01 -35.58 2.86
C GLU A 204 -8.43 -36.16 2.97
N VAL A 205 -8.58 -37.17 3.82
CA VAL A 205 -9.85 -37.86 4.10
C VAL A 205 -10.18 -37.78 5.60
N ASP A 206 -11.39 -38.21 5.96
CA ASP A 206 -11.79 -38.33 7.36
C ASP A 206 -10.86 -39.30 8.11
N GLY A 207 -10.19 -38.78 9.14
CA GLY A 207 -9.29 -39.51 10.02
C GLY A 207 -10.01 -40.28 11.12
N TYR A 208 -11.34 -40.21 11.21
CA TYR A 208 -12.12 -40.93 12.21
C TYR A 208 -12.65 -42.27 11.68
N ASN A 209 -12.37 -43.35 12.40
CA ASN A 209 -12.93 -44.66 12.07
C ASN A 209 -14.29 -44.85 12.76
N ALA A 210 -15.39 -44.63 12.02
CA ALA A 210 -16.75 -44.78 12.53
C ALA A 210 -17.06 -46.20 13.06
N LYS A 211 -16.47 -47.25 12.47
CA LYS A 211 -16.68 -48.63 12.93
C LYS A 211 -16.00 -48.92 14.27
N ARG A 212 -14.81 -48.37 14.48
CA ARG A 212 -14.02 -48.55 15.72
C ARG A 212 -14.23 -47.45 16.76
N GLN A 213 -15.03 -46.43 16.44
CA GLN A 213 -15.29 -45.25 17.28
C GLN A 213 -14.01 -44.60 17.82
N ARG A 214 -12.97 -44.52 16.98
CA ARG A 214 -11.68 -43.92 17.34
C ARG A 214 -10.95 -43.41 16.09
N PRO A 215 -10.04 -42.42 16.22
CA PRO A 215 -9.19 -41.99 15.10
C PRO A 215 -8.29 -43.11 14.58
N TYR A 216 -7.91 -43.03 13.30
CA TYR A 216 -6.84 -43.86 12.76
C TYR A 216 -5.49 -43.51 13.40
N PRO A 217 -4.53 -44.45 13.46
CA PRO A 217 -3.23 -44.20 14.09
C PRO A 217 -2.42 -43.04 13.46
N ASP A 218 -2.61 -42.80 12.18
CA ASP A 218 -1.99 -41.74 11.38
C ASP A 218 -2.89 -40.50 11.21
N ALA A 219 -4.00 -40.43 11.96
CA ALA A 219 -4.87 -39.27 11.95
C ALA A 219 -4.30 -38.13 12.80
N TYR A 220 -4.44 -36.90 12.31
CA TYR A 220 -4.05 -35.68 12.99
C TYR A 220 -5.23 -34.73 13.13
N ARG A 221 -5.03 -33.66 13.92
CA ARG A 221 -5.97 -32.56 14.05
C ARG A 221 -5.44 -31.33 13.33
N LYS A 222 -6.34 -30.59 12.70
CA LYS A 222 -6.03 -29.28 12.14
C LYS A 222 -6.39 -28.18 13.12
N THR A 223 -5.57 -27.15 13.11
CA THR A 223 -5.78 -25.90 13.80
C THR A 223 -6.09 -24.79 12.80
N TYR A 224 -6.63 -23.69 13.31
CA TYR A 224 -6.83 -22.44 12.58
C TYR A 224 -6.84 -21.29 13.58
N LEU A 225 -6.70 -20.06 13.08
CA LEU A 225 -6.76 -18.84 13.89
C LEU A 225 -8.16 -18.23 13.84
N ASP A 226 -8.67 -17.83 15.00
CA ASP A 226 -9.98 -17.17 15.13
C ASP A 226 -9.88 -15.92 16.02
N PRO A 227 -10.20 -14.71 15.50
CA PRO A 227 -10.49 -14.42 14.09
C PRO A 227 -9.28 -14.69 13.16
N ASP A 228 -9.49 -14.75 11.84
CA ASP A 228 -8.37 -14.82 10.88
C ASP A 228 -7.60 -13.50 10.91
N PRO A 229 -6.31 -13.49 11.28
CA PRO A 229 -5.56 -12.24 11.43
C PRO A 229 -5.08 -11.64 10.11
N ALA A 230 -5.39 -12.25 8.96
CA ALA A 230 -4.91 -11.79 7.65
C ALA A 230 -5.18 -10.29 7.40
N GLU A 231 -6.36 -9.79 7.78
CA GLU A 231 -6.69 -8.36 7.64
C GLU A 231 -5.85 -7.47 8.55
N THR A 232 -5.62 -7.87 9.80
CA THR A 232 -4.77 -7.12 10.74
C THR A 232 -3.31 -7.10 10.30
N ILE A 233 -2.80 -8.23 9.81
CA ILE A 233 -1.44 -8.34 9.26
C ILE A 233 -1.27 -7.37 8.09
N LEU A 234 -2.23 -7.34 7.17
CA LEU A 234 -2.21 -6.41 6.04
C LEU A 234 -2.28 -4.95 6.51
N SER A 235 -3.22 -4.65 7.39
CA SER A 235 -3.43 -3.32 7.97
C SER A 235 -2.14 -2.77 8.60
N ARG A 236 -1.41 -3.63 9.32
CA ARG A 236 -0.09 -3.29 9.90
C ARG A 236 0.99 -3.12 8.83
N ALA A 237 1.00 -3.94 7.78
CA ALA A 237 1.92 -3.78 6.65
C ALA A 237 1.70 -2.45 5.91
N GLU A 238 0.46 -2.09 5.61
CA GLU A 238 0.11 -0.80 5.00
C GLU A 238 0.55 0.37 5.89
N TYR A 239 0.36 0.24 7.21
CA TYR A 239 0.82 1.25 8.16
C TYR A 239 2.34 1.45 8.13
N GLU A 240 3.12 0.37 8.20
CA GLU A 240 4.59 0.44 8.11
C GLU A 240 5.03 1.12 6.80
N VAL A 241 4.46 0.71 5.68
CA VAL A 241 4.78 1.23 4.34
C VAL A 241 4.41 2.69 4.20
N TRP A 242 3.26 3.09 4.76
CA TRP A 242 2.86 4.48 4.81
C TRP A 242 3.84 5.31 5.65
N CYS A 243 4.26 4.82 6.83
CA CYS A 243 5.27 5.50 7.64
C CYS A 243 6.62 5.63 6.90
N ASP A 244 7.09 4.57 6.24
CA ASP A 244 8.32 4.60 5.46
C ASP A 244 8.22 5.56 4.27
N ALA A 245 7.06 5.63 3.62
CA ALA A 245 6.79 6.62 2.58
C ALA A 245 6.88 8.05 3.12
N LEU A 246 6.33 8.34 4.31
CA LEU A 246 6.46 9.66 4.94
C LEU A 246 7.92 10.02 5.25
N ASP A 247 8.70 9.05 5.72
CA ASP A 247 10.13 9.25 6.01
C ASP A 247 10.91 9.53 4.70
N LEU A 248 10.65 8.77 3.63
CA LEU A 248 11.25 8.98 2.32
C LEU A 248 10.88 10.34 1.72
N LEU A 249 9.60 10.72 1.77
CA LEU A 249 9.12 12.03 1.30
C LEU A 249 9.75 13.17 2.08
N THR A 250 9.95 13.00 3.39
CA THR A 250 10.62 14.01 4.21
C THR A 250 12.06 14.24 3.74
N ILE A 251 12.78 13.16 3.42
CA ILE A 251 14.15 13.23 2.89
C ILE A 251 14.17 13.85 1.49
N ASP A 252 13.23 13.48 0.61
CA ASP A 252 13.14 13.98 -0.77
C ASP A 252 12.86 15.49 -0.82
N LEU A 253 11.92 15.93 0.01
CA LEU A 253 11.43 17.30 0.02
C LEU A 253 12.29 18.24 0.88
N GLU A 254 13.29 17.71 1.59
CA GLU A 254 14.17 18.51 2.43
C GLU A 254 14.96 19.53 1.59
N GLY A 255 14.82 20.82 1.93
CA GLY A 255 15.56 21.91 1.29
C GLY A 255 15.07 22.34 -0.09
N VAL A 256 14.20 21.56 -0.76
CA VAL A 256 13.74 21.85 -2.14
C VAL A 256 12.42 22.61 -2.22
N LEU A 257 11.67 22.70 -1.12
CA LEU A 257 10.43 23.49 -1.04
C LEU A 257 10.73 25.00 -0.93
N GLU A 258 9.90 25.84 -1.55
CA GLU A 258 10.07 27.29 -1.62
C GLU A 258 9.51 27.98 -0.37
N ALA A 259 8.31 27.59 0.07
CA ALA A 259 7.58 28.26 1.17
C ALA A 259 7.67 27.50 2.50
N HIS A 260 7.94 26.19 2.45
CA HIS A 260 7.83 25.30 3.60
C HIS A 260 9.18 24.70 4.04
N GLU A 261 9.36 24.55 5.35
CA GLU A 261 10.39 23.71 5.95
C GLU A 261 9.69 22.48 6.52
N ILE A 262 9.97 21.32 5.94
CA ILE A 262 9.30 20.07 6.30
C ILE A 262 9.80 19.57 7.66
N VAL A 263 8.86 19.05 8.47
CA VAL A 263 9.13 18.37 9.73
C VAL A 263 8.70 16.91 9.57
N PRO A 264 9.56 15.92 9.93
CA PRO A 264 9.23 14.50 9.85
C PRO A 264 8.00 14.13 10.69
N SER A 265 7.35 13.01 10.33
CA SER A 265 6.27 12.46 11.14
C SER A 265 6.79 12.05 12.51
N ALA A 266 5.99 12.32 13.55
CA ALA A 266 6.28 11.86 14.92
C ALA A 266 5.79 10.43 15.17
N ARG A 267 5.10 9.80 14.20
CA ARG A 267 4.47 8.50 14.38
C ARG A 267 5.53 7.38 14.46
N PRO A 268 5.42 6.45 15.42
CA PRO A 268 6.28 5.27 15.43
C PRO A 268 5.92 4.38 14.23
N ALA A 269 6.89 3.67 13.66
CA ALA A 269 6.63 2.73 12.56
C ALA A 269 5.75 1.54 13.00
N ARG A 270 5.87 1.14 14.27
CA ARG A 270 5.12 0.02 14.87
C ARG A 270 4.51 0.44 16.22
N PRO A 271 3.39 1.19 16.21
CA PRO A 271 2.75 1.65 17.43
C PRO A 271 2.31 0.50 18.34
N TRP A 272 1.95 -0.66 17.78
CA TRP A 272 1.52 -1.83 18.53
C TRP A 272 2.63 -2.48 19.39
N GLU A 273 3.90 -2.31 19.03
CA GLU A 273 5.02 -2.87 19.83
C GLU A 273 5.29 -2.05 21.11
N ASN A 274 5.02 -0.74 21.09
CA ASN A 274 5.38 0.18 22.18
C ASN A 274 4.16 0.88 22.81
N GLY A 275 2.95 0.36 22.61
CA GLY A 275 1.73 0.91 23.20
C GLY A 275 1.35 2.31 22.69
N GLY A 276 1.72 2.66 21.45
CA GLY A 276 1.32 3.90 20.78
C GLY A 276 2.08 5.16 21.21
N ALA A 277 3.12 5.07 22.04
CA ALA A 277 3.92 6.24 22.41
C ALA A 277 4.71 6.78 21.20
N LEU A 278 4.57 8.08 20.92
CA LEU A 278 5.33 8.79 19.88
C LEU A 278 6.82 8.79 20.23
N ALA A 279 7.58 7.81 19.73
CA ALA A 279 9.03 7.79 19.85
C ALA A 279 9.63 8.73 18.80
N ARG A 280 10.41 9.71 19.24
CA ARG A 280 11.20 10.60 18.37
C ARG A 280 12.22 9.73 17.60
N LYS A 281 12.02 9.53 16.30
CA LYS A 281 12.97 8.76 15.47
C LYS A 281 14.29 9.52 15.33
N VAL A 282 15.40 8.81 15.56
CA VAL A 282 16.75 9.22 15.14
C VAL A 282 17.03 8.45 13.85
N LEU A 283 17.09 9.15 12.71
CA LEU A 283 17.37 8.54 11.41
C LEU A 283 18.72 7.79 11.46
N LYS A 284 18.73 6.50 11.13
CA LYS A 284 19.95 5.78 10.78
C LYS A 284 20.28 6.11 9.32
N SER A 285 21.51 6.54 9.09
CA SER A 285 22.05 7.11 7.86
C SER A 285 21.67 6.41 6.54
N GLY A 286 21.07 7.16 5.60
CA GLY A 286 21.84 7.86 4.57
C GLY A 286 22.29 7.12 3.29
N ALA A 287 21.71 5.98 2.90
CA ALA A 287 21.95 5.41 1.58
C ALA A 287 20.91 5.94 0.57
N ARG A 288 21.26 6.99 -0.18
CA ARG A 288 20.52 7.40 -1.38
C ARG A 288 20.74 6.33 -2.46
N PRO A 289 19.72 5.64 -2.97
CA PRO A 289 19.88 4.75 -4.12
C PRO A 289 20.36 5.56 -5.32
N ALA A 290 21.36 5.07 -6.06
CA ALA A 290 22.00 5.76 -7.19
C ALA A 290 21.03 6.16 -8.32
N ALA A 291 19.82 5.58 -8.36
CA ALA A 291 18.78 5.90 -9.33
C ALA A 291 18.22 7.34 -9.21
N TRP A 292 18.51 8.05 -8.11
CA TRP A 292 17.98 9.39 -7.84
C TRP A 292 18.60 10.51 -8.67
N LEU A 293 19.81 10.33 -9.21
CA LEU A 293 20.48 11.38 -10.01
C LEU A 293 20.04 11.40 -11.48
N THR A 294 19.29 10.38 -11.94
CA THR A 294 18.95 10.23 -13.36
C THR A 294 17.63 10.92 -13.73
N LEU A 295 16.74 11.17 -12.77
CA LEU A 295 15.44 11.82 -13.02
C LEU A 295 15.50 13.36 -13.02
N LEU A 296 16.53 13.97 -12.42
CA LEU A 296 16.66 15.43 -12.32
C LEU A 296 17.40 16.08 -13.49
N ASN A 297 18.12 15.32 -14.31
CA ASN A 297 18.87 15.84 -15.46
C ASN A 297 18.50 15.06 -16.72
N GLY A 298 17.45 15.48 -17.42
CA GLY A 298 16.93 14.85 -18.65
C GLY A 298 17.93 14.74 -19.81
N ARG A 299 18.92 13.87 -19.69
CA ARG A 299 19.81 13.41 -20.76
C ARG A 299 20.15 11.94 -20.53
N TRP A 300 19.58 11.10 -21.38
CA TRP A 300 20.09 9.76 -21.63
C TRP A 300 21.50 9.88 -22.23
N ILE A 301 22.51 9.38 -21.53
CA ILE A 301 23.80 9.05 -22.14
C ILE A 301 24.05 7.58 -21.85
N ASP A 302 23.93 6.77 -22.91
CA ASP A 302 24.30 5.37 -22.90
C ASP A 302 25.78 5.22 -22.53
N ALA A 303 26.07 4.48 -21.47
CA ALA A 303 27.39 3.93 -21.22
C ALA A 303 27.34 2.42 -21.50
N LYS A 304 27.91 2.03 -22.64
CA LYS A 304 28.26 0.62 -22.92
C LYS A 304 29.28 0.12 -21.90
N PRO A 305 29.22 -1.17 -21.50
CA PRO A 305 30.22 -1.74 -20.61
C PRO A 305 31.55 -1.97 -21.34
N ALA A 306 32.65 -1.75 -20.62
CA ALA A 306 33.97 -2.29 -20.93
C ALA A 306 34.19 -3.60 -20.18
#